data_AF-A0A7J3GS69-F1
#
_entry.id   AF-A0A7J3GS69-F1
#
_cell.length_a   1.000
_cell.length_b   1.000
_cell.length_c   1.000
_cell.angle_alpha   90.00
_cell.angle_beta   90.00
_cell.angle_gamma   90.00
#
_symmetry.space_group_name_H-M   'P 1'
#
loop_
_entity.id
_entity.type
_entity.pdbx_description
1 polymer ?
#
loop_
_entity_poly.entity_id
_entity_poly.type
_entity_poly.pdbx_seq_one_letter_code
_entity_poly.pdbx_strand_id
1 'polypeptide(L)' 'MDMSISMVDLVRFKNTLLFLAEWKIVGINELSKTIKISKMDFYKTLSSLINHGLVERFGRTAIV' A
#
# COMPACT_ATOMS: atom_id res chain seq x y z
N MET A 1 12.41 15.48 -12.32
CA MET A 1 10.98 15.23 -12.06
C MET A 1 10.83 15.05 -10.56
N ASP A 2 10.18 15.98 -9.89
CA ASP A 2 9.83 15.82 -8.47
C ASP A 2 8.82 14.69 -8.32
N MET A 3 9.26 13.60 -7.70
CA MET A 3 8.44 12.44 -7.39
C MET A 3 8.03 12.50 -5.92
N SER A 4 7.06 13.37 -5.58
CA SER A 4 6.44 13.36 -4.25
C SER A 4 5.13 12.57 -4.29
N ILE A 5 4.94 11.68 -3.32
CA ILE A 5 3.67 10.97 -3.09
C ILE A 5 2.72 11.97 -2.42
N SER A 6 1.49 12.11 -2.91
CA SER A 6 0.54 13.02 -2.29
C SER A 6 0.00 12.45 -0.97
N MET A 7 -0.34 13.32 -0.03
CA MET A 7 -1.00 12.92 1.22
C MET A 7 -2.31 12.15 0.96
N VAL A 8 -3.01 12.47 -0.13
CA VAL A 8 -4.25 11.81 -0.54
C VAL A 8 -4.02 10.35 -0.95
N ASP A 9 -2.89 10.06 -1.62
CA ASP A 9 -2.53 8.71 -2.02
C ASP A 9 -2.22 7.82 -0.81
N LEU A 10 -1.53 8.37 0.20
CA LEU A 10 -1.26 7.69 1.47
C LEU A 10 -2.55 7.34 2.21
N VAL A 11 -3.52 8.26 2.29
CA VAL A 11 -4.80 8.03 2.96
C VAL A 11 -5.64 6.98 2.23
N ARG A 12 -5.75 7.06 0.90
CA ARG A 12 -6.48 6.06 0.10
C ARG A 12 -5.86 4.68 0.23
N PHE A 13 -4.53 4.60 0.21
CA PHE A 13 -3.82 3.34 0.35
C PHE A 13 -3.98 2.76 1.75
N LYS A 14 -3.83 3.57 2.81
CA LYS A 14 -4.09 3.16 4.20
C LYS A 14 -5.52 2.64 4.37
N ASN A 15 -6.52 3.32 3.83
CA ASN A 15 -7.91 2.88 3.94
C ASN A 15 -8.17 1.57 3.18
N THR A 16 -7.54 1.40 2.02
CA THR A 16 -7.65 0.14 1.26
C THR A 16 -6.94 -0.99 2.00
N LEU A 17 -5.79 -0.71 2.59
CA LEU A 17 -5.07 -1.64 3.45
C LEU A 17 -5.88 -2.02 4.68
N LEU A 18 -6.52 -1.07 5.38
CA LEU A 18 -7.37 -1.34 6.54
C LEU A 18 -8.58 -2.19 6.17
N PHE A 19 -9.26 -1.85 5.07
CA PHE A 19 -10.37 -2.64 4.52
C PHE A 19 -9.95 -4.09 4.21
N LEU A 20 -8.74 -4.26 3.69
CA LEU A 20 -8.15 -5.56 3.37
C LEU A 20 -7.55 -6.25 4.60
N ALA A 21 -7.13 -5.51 5.62
CA ALA A 21 -6.60 -6.03 6.88
C ALA A 21 -7.70 -6.58 7.79
N GLU A 22 -8.96 -6.19 7.60
CA GLU A 22 -10.10 -6.94 8.16
C GLU A 22 -10.07 -8.42 7.73
N TRP A 23 -9.39 -8.73 6.63
CA TRP A 23 -9.16 -10.10 6.11
C TRP A 23 -7.84 -10.70 6.61
N LYS A 24 -7.19 -10.06 7.60
CA LYS A 24 -5.95 -10.40 8.33
C LYS A 24 -4.64 -10.35 7.52
N ILE A 25 -4.64 -10.73 6.25
CA ILE A 25 -3.42 -10.85 5.44
C ILE A 25 -3.79 -10.65 3.96
N VAL A 26 -3.12 -9.74 3.24
CA VAL A 26 -3.39 -9.56 1.79
C VAL A 26 -2.14 -9.57 0.93
N GLY A 27 -2.23 -10.30 -0.19
CA GLY A 27 -1.20 -10.35 -1.22
C GLY A 27 -1.00 -8.99 -1.88
N ILE A 28 0.25 -8.58 -2.06
CA ILE A 28 0.64 -7.30 -2.68
C ILE A 28 0.10 -7.20 -4.12
N ASN A 29 0.04 -8.33 -4.84
CA ASN A 29 -0.50 -8.37 -6.19
C ASN A 29 -2.01 -8.11 -6.21
N GLU A 30 -2.78 -8.75 -5.33
CA GLU A 30 -4.20 -8.50 -5.15
C GLU A 30 -4.46 -7.05 -4.74
N LEU A 31 -3.68 -6.53 -3.77
CA LEU A 31 -3.71 -5.13 -3.35
C LEU A 31 -3.51 -4.16 -4.54
N SER A 32 -2.52 -4.44 -5.40
CA SER A 32 -2.24 -3.61 -6.57
C SER A 32 -3.36 -3.61 -7.61
N LYS A 33 -4.19 -4.66 -7.66
CA LYS A 33 -5.37 -4.74 -8.54
C LYS A 33 -6.58 -4.01 -7.96
N THR A 34 -6.72 -4.03 -6.63
CA THR A 34 -7.81 -3.39 -5.91
C THR A 34 -7.66 -1.87 -5.89
N ILE A 35 -6.43 -1.39 -5.73
CA ILE A 35 -6.15 0.05 -5.71
C ILE A 35 -6.02 0.54 -7.15
N LYS A 36 -6.92 1.43 -7.59
CA LYS A 36 -6.93 2.05 -8.92
C LYS A 36 -5.81 3.11 -9.08
N ILE A 37 -4.55 2.71 -8.91
CA ILE A 37 -3.36 3.55 -9.14
C ILE A 37 -2.35 2.82 -10.03
N SER A 38 -1.38 3.54 -10.59
CA SER A 38 -0.33 2.92 -11.37
C SER A 38 0.50 1.95 -10.51
N LYS A 39 1.03 0.88 -11.11
CA LYS A 39 1.92 -0.05 -10.39
C LYS A 39 3.11 0.66 -9.76
N MET A 40 3.67 1.66 -10.45
CA MET A 40 4.83 2.40 -9.97
C MET A 40 4.49 3.20 -8.71
N ASP A 41 3.35 3.90 -8.70
CA ASP A 41 2.91 4.67 -7.54
C ASP A 41 2.48 3.76 -6.39
N PHE A 42 1.86 2.61 -6.69
CA PHE A 42 1.55 1.59 -5.71
C PHE A 42 2.80 1.14 -4.93
N TYR A 43 3.89 0.80 -5.63
CA TYR A 43 5.12 0.36 -4.96
C TYR A 43 5.80 1.48 -4.18
N LYS A 44 5.73 2.73 -4.67
CA LYS A 44 6.23 3.89 -3.93
C LYS A 44 5.45 4.12 -2.63
N THR A 45 4.13 4.08 -2.69
CA THR A 45 3.25 4.24 -1.52
C THR A 45 3.44 3.10 -0.53
N LEU A 46 3.49 1.85 -1.01
CA LEU A 46 3.78 0.68 -0.17
C LEU A 46 5.14 0.82 0.53
N SER A 47 6.18 1.25 -0.19
CA SER A 47 7.52 1.47 0.36
C SER A 47 7.52 2.57 1.43
N SER A 48 6.81 3.68 1.19
CA SER A 48 6.67 4.75 2.19
C SER A 48 5.96 4.25 3.46
N LEU A 49 4.88 3.49 3.34
CA LEU A 49 4.16 2.94 4.49
C LEU A 49 4.99 1.95 5.30
N ILE A 50 5.78 1.10 4.64
CA ILE A 50 6.73 0.19 5.29
C ILE A 50 7.80 0.99 6.04
N ASN A 51 8.38 2.01 5.40
CA ASN A 51 9.41 2.86 6.02
C ASN A 51 8.88 3.62 7.25
N HIS A 52 7.60 3.93 7.29
CA HIS A 52 6.94 4.57 8.45
C HIS A 52 6.44 3.57 9.50
N GLY A 53 6.66 2.26 9.32
CA GLY A 53 6.21 1.22 10.24
C GLY A 53 4.69 1.05 10.30
N LEU A 54 3.97 1.53 9.28
CA LEU A 54 2.51 1.40 9.18
C LEU A 54 2.07 0.08 8.55
N VAL A 55 3.00 -0.61 7.89
CA VAL A 55 2.78 -1.86 7.15
C VAL A 55 4.04 -2.70 7.26
N GLU A 56 3.91 -3.97 7.60
CA GLU A 56 4.97 -4.95 7.47
C GLU A 56 4.82 -5.75 6.18
N ARG A 57 5.95 -6.01 5.52
CA ARG A 57 5.98 -6.85 4.32
C ARG A 57 6.58 -8.21 4.64
N PHE A 58 5.80 -9.26 4.44
CA PHE A 58 6.25 -10.65 4.49
C PHE A 58 6.22 -11.26 3.09
N GLY A 59 7.37 -11.28 2.41
CA GLY A 59 7.49 -11.84 1.06
C GLY A 59 6.65 -11.08 0.02
N ARG A 60 5.57 -11.71 -0.47
CA ARG A 60 4.62 -11.14 -1.45
C ARG A 60 3.35 -10.61 -0.78
N THR A 61 3.38 -10.44 0.52
CA THR A 61 2.20 -10.14 1.35
C THR A 61 2.45 -8.85 2.13
N ALA A 62 1.42 -8.02 2.26
CA ALA A 62 1.41 -6.85 3.13
C ALA A 62 0.51 -7.13 4.34
N ILE A 63 1.00 -6.77 5.51
CA ILE A 63 0.32 -6.88 6.80
C ILE A 63 0.27 -5.48 7.38
N VAL A 64 -0.91 -5.05 7.82
CA VAL A 64 -1.14 -3.73 8.43
C VAL A 64 -1.12 -3.87 9.93
#